data_AF-A0A3P7MED0-F1
#
_entry.id   AF-A0A3P7MED0-F1
#
_cell.length_a   1.000
_cell.length_b   1.000
_cell.length_c   1.000
_cell.angle_alpha   90.00
_cell.angle_beta   90.00
_cell.angle_gamma   90.00
#
_symmetry.space_group_name_H-M   'P 1'
#
loop_
_entity.id
_entity.type
_entity.pdbx_description
1 polymer ?
#
loop_
_entity_poly.entity_id
_entity_poly.type
_entity_poly.pdbx_seq_one_letter_code
_entity_poly.pdbx_strand_id
1 'polypeptide(L)'
;MLSFPASLLRSPCRLLRPADLSPSVELTLADLELLADLFYLPFNHGPSALKIMELGHWLREHAFSAPHQSYSHPEVCQHFI
;
A
#
# COMPACT_ATOMS: atom_id res chain seq x y z
N MET A 1 -35.97 21.94 16.20
CA MET A 1 -36.00 22.02 14.73
C MET A 1 -34.69 22.64 14.27
N LEU A 2 -33.72 21.83 13.84
CA LEU A 2 -32.55 22.34 13.13
C LEU A 2 -32.73 21.95 11.65
N SER A 3 -33.01 22.95 10.83
CA SER A 3 -33.18 22.81 9.39
C SER A 3 -31.80 22.66 8.76
N PHE A 4 -31.52 21.48 8.19
CA PHE A 4 -30.32 21.24 7.38
C PHE A 4 -30.63 21.71 5.95
N PRO A 5 -29.81 22.58 5.33
CA PRO A 5 -30.08 23.06 3.97
C PRO A 5 -29.88 21.93 2.95
N ALA A 6 -30.91 21.70 2.13
CA ALA A 6 -30.98 20.71 1.05
C ALA A 6 -30.12 21.06 -0.19
N SER A 7 -28.93 21.64 0.01
CA SER A 7 -28.06 22.12 -1.06
C SER A 7 -26.76 21.32 -1.24
N LEU A 8 -26.54 20.26 -0.45
CA LEU A 8 -25.43 19.31 -0.66
C LEU A 8 -25.78 18.16 -1.61
N LEU A 9 -27.00 18.14 -2.16
CA LEU A 9 -27.39 17.19 -3.21
C LEU A 9 -26.97 17.68 -4.61
N ARG A 10 -25.70 18.09 -4.77
CA ARG A 10 -25.09 18.20 -6.10
C ARG A 10 -23.92 17.23 -6.19
N SER A 11 -24.33 15.98 -6.27
CA SER A 11 -23.53 14.87 -6.77
C SER A 11 -22.70 15.29 -7.99
N PRO A 12 -21.45 14.84 -8.05
CA PRO A 12 -21.05 14.11 -9.22
C PRO A 12 -20.60 12.75 -8.74
N CYS A 13 -21.56 11.88 -8.40
CA CYS A 13 -21.42 10.46 -8.71
C CYS A 13 -21.33 10.39 -10.23
N ARG A 14 -20.14 10.74 -10.76
CA ARG A 14 -19.74 10.46 -12.12
C ARG A 14 -19.84 8.95 -12.22
N LEU A 15 -20.90 8.47 -12.87
CA LEU A 15 -21.04 7.08 -13.27
C LEU A 15 -19.77 6.69 -14.01
N LEU A 16 -18.84 6.05 -13.31
CA LEU A 16 -17.68 5.42 -13.94
C LEU A 16 -18.25 4.41 -14.92
N ARG A 17 -17.89 4.56 -16.20
CA ARG A 17 -18.27 3.58 -17.22
C ARG A 17 -17.58 2.26 -16.86
N PRO A 18 -18.22 1.10 -17.09
CA PRO A 18 -17.59 -0.21 -16.85
C PRO A 18 -16.23 -0.39 -17.56
N ALA A 19 -15.98 0.38 -18.62
CA ALA A 19 -14.74 0.36 -19.39
C ALA A 19 -13.55 1.11 -18.74
N ASP A 20 -13.78 1.90 -17.69
CA ASP A 20 -12.74 2.62 -16.94
C ASP A 20 -12.33 1.88 -15.65
N LEU A 21 -12.98 0.74 -15.33
CA LEU A 21 -12.49 -0.16 -14.30
C LEU A 21 -11.38 -1.00 -14.92
N SER A 22 -10.14 -0.82 -14.46
CA SER A 22 -9.09 -1.82 -14.63
C SER A 22 -9.68 -3.20 -14.35
N PRO A 23 -9.34 -4.27 -15.11
CA PRO A 23 -9.86 -5.60 -14.85
C PRO A 23 -9.76 -5.83 -13.35
N SER A 24 -10.92 -6.00 -12.70
CA SER A 24 -11.00 -6.11 -11.25
C SER A 24 -10.11 -7.28 -10.87
N VAL A 25 -8.95 -6.99 -10.29
CA VAL A 25 -8.00 -8.01 -9.87
C VAL A 25 -8.77 -8.89 -8.89
N GLU A 26 -8.94 -10.16 -9.26
CA GLU A 26 -9.67 -11.11 -8.45
C GLU A 26 -8.88 -11.35 -7.18
N LEU A 27 -9.55 -11.23 -6.03
CA LEU A 27 -8.94 -11.55 -4.74
C LEU A 27 -8.72 -13.05 -4.66
N THR A 28 -7.47 -13.45 -4.47
CA THR A 28 -7.12 -14.85 -4.30
C THR A 28 -7.12 -15.21 -2.81
N LEU A 29 -7.21 -16.51 -2.52
CA LEU A 29 -7.05 -17.01 -1.15
C LEU A 29 -5.69 -16.62 -0.56
N ALA A 30 -4.63 -16.66 -1.37
CA ALA A 30 -3.28 -16.29 -0.96
C ALA A 30 -3.20 -14.83 -0.48
N ASP A 31 -3.98 -13.92 -1.07
CA ASP A 31 -4.03 -12.52 -0.64
C ASP A 31 -4.67 -12.39 0.76
N LEU A 32 -5.72 -13.16 1.03
CA LEU A 32 -6.39 -13.18 2.33
C LEU A 32 -5.52 -13.84 3.40
N GLU A 33 -4.81 -14.91 3.07
CA GLU A 33 -3.84 -15.57 3.97
C GLU A 33 -2.71 -14.61 4.33
N LEU A 34 -2.15 -13.90 3.33
CA LEU A 34 -1.14 -12.88 3.58
C LEU A 34 -1.67 -11.75 4.46
N LEU A 35 -2.88 -11.27 4.19
CA LEU A 35 -3.53 -10.23 5.00
C LEU A 35 -3.73 -10.68 6.45
N ALA A 36 -4.18 -11.92 6.66
CA ALA A 36 -4.34 -12.50 7.98
C ALA A 36 -3.00 -12.64 8.70
N ASP A 37 -1.92 -13.00 7.99
CA ASP A 37 -0.59 -13.09 8.58
C ASP A 37 -0.04 -11.73 9.00
N LEU A 38 -0.27 -10.68 8.20
CA LEU A 38 0.14 -9.31 8.49
C LEU A 38 -0.57 -8.75 9.74
N PHE A 39 -1.86 -9.07 9.89
CA PHE A 39 -2.72 -8.58 10.98
C PHE A 39 -3.22 -9.72 11.88
N TYR A 40 -2.31 -10.60 12.30
CA TYR A 40 -2.66 -11.85 12.97
C TYR A 40 -3.26 -11.67 14.38
N LEU A 41 -2.44 -11.29 15.37
CA LEU A 41 -2.86 -11.10 16.77
C LEU A 41 -2.10 -9.93 17.42
N PRO A 42 -2.61 -9.33 18.51
CA PRO A 42 -1.98 -8.18 19.17
C PRO A 42 -0.52 -8.39 19.62
N PHE A 43 -0.09 -9.64 19.82
CA PHE A 43 1.26 -9.99 20.30
C PHE A 43 1.95 -11.05 19.44
N ASN A 44 1.36 -11.46 18.32
CA ASN A 44 1.97 -12.45 17.45
C ASN A 44 1.63 -12.14 15.99
N HIS A 45 2.64 -12.21 15.13
CA HIS A 45 2.47 -12.07 13.70
C HIS A 45 2.38 -13.45 13.05
N GLY A 46 1.72 -13.52 11.90
CA GLY A 46 1.72 -14.73 11.09
C GLY A 46 3.10 -14.99 10.48
N PRO A 47 3.36 -16.22 10.02
CA PRO A 47 4.66 -16.62 9.49
C PRO A 47 5.14 -15.75 8.32
N SER A 48 4.23 -15.33 7.42
CA SER A 48 4.61 -14.50 6.28
C SER A 48 5.06 -13.10 6.72
N ALA A 49 4.37 -12.50 7.69
CA ALA A 49 4.70 -11.18 8.22
C ALA A 49 6.07 -11.18 8.93
N LEU A 50 6.35 -12.20 9.75
CA LEU A 50 7.66 -12.35 10.41
C LEU A 50 8.79 -12.44 9.38
N LYS A 51 8.62 -13.25 8.34
CA LYS A 51 9.62 -13.40 7.26
C LYS A 51 9.85 -12.10 6.50
N ILE A 52 8.78 -11.34 6.21
CA ILE A 52 8.89 -10.03 5.55
C ILE A 52 9.63 -9.03 6.42
N MET A 53 9.35 -9.00 7.73
CA MET A 53 10.03 -8.11 8.67
C MET A 53 11.52 -8.44 8.80
N GLU A 54 11.86 -9.73 8.94
CA GLU A 54 13.25 -10.20 9.00
C GLU A 54 14.01 -9.84 7.72
N LEU A 55 13.43 -10.12 6.56
CA LEU A 55 14.01 -9.77 5.27
C LEU A 55 14.18 -8.25 5.13
N GLY A 56 13.16 -7.48 5.50
CA GLY A 56 13.21 -6.02 5.46
C GLY A 56 14.31 -5.44 6.36
N HIS A 57 14.47 -6.00 7.56
CA HIS A 57 15.56 -5.64 8.46
C HIS A 57 16.93 -5.94 7.84
N TRP A 58 17.11 -7.17 7.35
CA TRP A 58 18.35 -7.59 6.72
C TRP A 58 18.71 -6.71 5.50
N LEU A 59 17.74 -6.42 4.64
CA LEU A 59 17.92 -5.54 3.49
C LEU A 59 18.33 -4.12 3.90
N ARG A 60 17.71 -3.58 4.96
CA ARG A 60 18.07 -2.26 5.49
C ARG A 60 19.50 -2.24 6.01
N GLU A 61 19.92 -3.27 6.75
CA GLU A 61 21.28 -3.38 7.28
C GLU A 61 22.32 -3.47 6.18
N HIS A 62 22.01 -4.17 5.08
CA HIS A 62 22.95 -4.41 3.97
C HIS A 62 22.76 -3.45 2.79
N ALA A 63 21.91 -2.43 2.92
CA ALA A 63 21.59 -1.50 1.84
C ALA A 63 22.84 -0.78 1.29
N PHE A 64 23.84 -0.55 2.13
CA PHE A 64 25.13 0.07 1.73
C PHE A 64 25.95 -0.81 0.78
N SER A 65 25.72 -2.13 0.77
CA SER A 65 26.39 -3.06 -0.14
C SER A 65 25.76 -3.08 -1.52
N ALA A 66 24.58 -2.45 -1.69
CA ALA A 66 24.00 -2.26 -3.01
C ALA A 66 24.95 -1.40 -3.85
N PRO A 67 25.21 -1.77 -5.11
CA PRO A 67 26.05 -0.95 -5.98
C PRO A 67 25.44 0.44 -6.06
N HIS A 68 26.24 1.46 -5.74
CA HIS A 68 25.87 2.85 -5.97
C HIS A 68 25.75 3.05 -7.48
N GLN A 69 24.53 2.88 -8.03
CA GLN A 69 24.23 3.40 -9.36
C GLN A 69 24.26 4.92 -9.24
N SER A 70 25.42 5.49 -9.52
CA SER A 70 25.57 6.89 -9.89
C SER A 70 24.85 7.09 -11.22
N TYR A 71 23.52 7.12 -11.18
CA TYR A 71 22.77 7.74 -12.26
C TYR A 71 23.12 9.22 -12.20
N SER A 72 23.89 9.66 -13.19
CA SER A 72 23.98 11.05 -13.57
C SER A 72 22.61 11.50 -14.09
N HIS A 73 21.65 11.69 -13.21
CA HIS A 73 20.41 12.41 -13.50
C HIS A 73 20.16 13.39 -12.35
N PRO A 74 20.09 14.70 -12.62
CA PRO A 74 19.89 15.68 -11.57
C PRO A 74 18.44 15.60 -11.08
N GLU A 75 18.27 15.95 -9.80
CA GLU A 75 17.00 16.17 -9.09
C GLU A 75 16.24 14.89 -8.69
N VAL A 76 15.90 14.81 -7.39
CA VAL A 76 15.04 13.82 -6.70
C VAL A 76 15.79 12.69 -6.00
N CYS A 77 16.62 13.04 -5.00
CA CYS A 77 16.95 12.17 -3.86
C CYS A 77 17.47 13.02 -2.69
N GLN A 78 16.63 13.88 -2.09
CA GLN A 78 16.98 14.58 -0.84
C GLN A 78 15.84 14.67 0.18
N HIS A 79 14.84 13.77 0.15
CA HIS A 79 13.74 13.89 1.11
C HIS A 79 13.18 12.56 1.61
N PHE A 80 14.03 11.62 1.97
CA PHE A 80 13.63 10.47 2.80
C PHE A 80 14.77 9.99 3.70
N ILE A 81 15.32 10.91 4.51
CA ILE A 81 15.94 10.59 5.82
C ILE A 81 15.52 11.68 6.79
#